data_AF-A0A971Q413-F1
#
_entry.id   AF-A0A971Q413-F1
#
_cell.length_a   1.000
_cell.length_b   1.000
_cell.length_c   1.000
_cell.angle_alpha   90.00
_cell.angle_beta   90.00
_cell.angle_gamma   90.00
#
_symmetry.space_group_name_H-M   'P 1'
#
loop_
_entity.id
_entity.type
_entity.pdbx_description
1 polymer ?
#
loop_
_entity_poly.entity_id
_entity_poly.type
_entity_poly.pdbx_seq_one_letter_code
_entity_poly.pdbx_strand_id
1 'polypeptide(L)' 'AVQAALDTDCNGATAGSVFGAAFGVDRIDARWTDPINDTLQTSVAGYPSVRISALADETLELAERIKTI' A
#
# COMPACT_ATOMS: atom_id res chain seq x y z
N ALA A 1 -1.27 11.59 -12.04
CA ALA A 1 -0.95 10.16 -12.18
C ALA A 1 -1.90 9.47 -13.16
N VAL A 2 -3.21 9.43 -12.90
CA VAL A 2 -4.15 8.55 -13.64
C VAL A 2 -4.78 9.13 -14.91
N GLN A 3 -4.60 10.42 -15.22
CA GLN A 3 -5.27 11.06 -16.37
C GLN A 3 -4.49 10.99 -17.70
N ALA A 4 -3.31 10.37 -17.71
CA ALA A 4 -2.46 10.26 -18.89
C ALA A 4 -2.82 9.07 -19.82
N ALA A 5 -3.96 8.40 -19.58
CA ALA A 5 -4.55 7.31 -20.38
C ALA A 5 -3.75 6.01 -20.58
N LEU A 6 -2.44 6.00 -20.35
CA LEU A 6 -1.57 4.83 -20.47
C LEU A 6 -1.70 3.92 -19.23
N ASP A 7 -0.57 3.49 -18.66
CA ASP A 7 -0.51 2.62 -17.47
C ASP A 7 -0.98 3.36 -16.21
N THR A 8 -2.29 3.53 -16.07
CA THR A 8 -2.87 4.36 -15.00
C THR A 8 -2.76 3.72 -13.63
N ASP A 9 -2.75 2.39 -13.56
CA ASP A 9 -2.63 1.62 -12.33
C ASP A 9 -1.21 1.66 -11.78
N CYS A 10 -0.16 1.34 -12.56
CA CYS A 10 1.20 1.39 -12.04
C CYS A 10 1.62 2.83 -11.71
N ASN A 11 1.20 3.81 -12.54
CA ASN A 11 1.44 5.22 -12.25
C ASN A 11 0.71 5.67 -10.97
N GLY A 12 -0.53 5.23 -10.78
CA GLY A 12 -1.32 5.48 -9.57
C GLY A 12 -0.68 4.88 -8.33
N ALA A 13 -0.27 3.60 -8.40
CA ALA A 13 0.38 2.88 -7.32
C ALA A 13 1.70 3.53 -6.92
N THR A 14 2.53 3.89 -7.90
CA THR A 14 3.85 4.53 -7.65
C THR A 14 3.68 5.93 -7.06
N ALA A 15 2.80 6.76 -7.62
CA ALA A 15 2.56 8.10 -7.07
C ALA A 15 1.92 8.02 -5.67
N GLY A 16 1.01 7.06 -5.46
CA GLY A 16 0.34 6.81 -4.19
C GLY A 16 1.30 6.35 -3.09
N SER A 17 2.26 5.47 -3.39
CA SER A 17 3.23 5.00 -2.40
C SER A 17 4.17 6.12 -1.93
N VAL A 18 4.63 6.97 -2.87
CA VAL A 18 5.42 8.16 -2.54
C VAL A 18 4.61 9.13 -1.68
N PHE A 19 3.36 9.41 -2.05
CA PHE A 19 2.49 10.28 -1.28
C PHE A 19 2.23 9.72 0.14
N GLY A 20 1.92 8.43 0.25
CA GLY A 20 1.66 7.76 1.53
C GLY A 20 2.87 7.79 2.45
N ALA A 21 4.08 7.55 1.92
CA ALA A 21 5.31 7.64 2.69
C ALA A 21 5.61 9.07 3.18
N ALA A 22 5.28 10.10 2.36
CA ALA A 22 5.55 11.49 2.71
C ALA A 22 4.51 12.11 3.66
N PHE A 23 3.24 11.71 3.56
CA PHE A 23 2.13 12.41 4.20
C PHE A 23 1.27 11.54 5.13
N GLY A 24 1.42 10.22 5.10
CA GLY A 24 0.62 9.29 5.90
C GLY A 24 -0.79 9.05 5.36
N VAL A 25 -1.45 8.02 5.90
CA VAL A 25 -2.80 7.57 5.47
C VAL A 25 -3.90 8.57 5.80
N ASP A 26 -3.78 9.33 6.90
CA ASP A 26 -4.77 10.32 7.34
C ASP A 26 -4.94 11.49 6.36
N ARG A 27 -4.05 11.60 5.37
CA ARG A 27 -4.09 12.61 4.29
C ARG A 27 -4.79 12.10 3.02
N ILE A 28 -5.27 10.86 3.02
CA ILE A 28 -6.06 10.26 1.95
C ILE A 28 -7.54 10.36 2.34
N ASP A 29 -8.36 10.90 1.44
CA ASP A 29 -9.81 11.00 1.65
C ASP A 29 -10.44 9.61 1.80
N ALA A 30 -11.29 9.43 2.82
CA ALA A 30 -11.95 8.19 3.17
C ALA A 30 -12.69 7.53 1.98
N ARG A 31 -13.20 8.33 1.03
CA ARG A 31 -13.82 7.80 -0.20
C ARG A 31 -12.91 6.87 -1.01
N TRP A 32 -11.59 7.00 -0.85
CA TRP A 32 -10.60 6.18 -1.53
C TRP A 32 -10.14 4.99 -0.68
N THR A 33 -10.20 5.06 0.64
CA THR A 33 -9.76 3.98 1.54
C THR A 33 -10.89 3.06 1.97
N ASP A 34 -12.09 3.60 2.22
CA ASP A 34 -13.25 2.83 2.70
C ASP A 34 -13.65 1.68 1.77
N PRO A 35 -13.66 1.84 0.43
CA PRO A 35 -14.00 0.73 -0.48
C PRO A 35 -12.98 -0.41 -0.46
N ILE A 36 -11.71 -0.10 -0.15
CA ILE A 36 -10.64 -1.10 -0.05
C ILE A 36 -10.73 -1.86 1.27
N ASN A 37 -11.29 -1.24 2.32
CA ASN A 37 -11.57 -1.86 3.61
C ASN A 37 -10.35 -2.58 4.20
N ASP A 38 -9.17 -1.93 4.13
CA ASP A 38 -7.89 -2.46 4.60
C ASP A 38 -7.60 -3.88 4.08
N THR A 39 -8.11 -4.26 2.90
CA THR A 39 -8.04 -5.65 2.42
C THR A 39 -7.38 -5.72 1.04
N LEU A 40 -6.36 -6.57 0.92
CA LEU A 40 -5.68 -6.88 -0.32
C LEU A 40 -5.88 -8.37 -0.66
N GLN A 41 -6.43 -8.64 -1.85
CA GLN A 41 -6.49 -9.99 -2.42
C GLN A 41 -5.26 -10.24 -3.28
N THR A 42 -4.62 -11.40 -3.15
CA THR A 42 -3.42 -11.73 -3.93
C THR A 42 -3.44 -13.16 -4.43
N SER A 43 -2.65 -13.44 -5.47
CA SER A 43 -2.36 -14.79 -5.96
C SER A 43 -1.09 -15.39 -5.33
N VAL A 44 -0.47 -14.70 -4.36
CA VAL A 44 0.74 -15.16 -3.68
C VAL A 44 0.36 -16.31 -2.74
N ALA A 45 1.04 -17.45 -2.92
CA ALA A 45 0.81 -18.63 -2.10
C ALA A 45 1.03 -18.31 -0.62
N GLY A 46 0.03 -18.64 0.23
CA GLY A 46 0.04 -18.30 1.65
C GLY A 46 -0.52 -16.90 2.00
N TYR A 47 -0.79 -16.05 1.01
CA TYR A 47 -1.30 -14.68 1.20
C TYR A 47 -2.54 -14.38 0.33
N PRO A 48 -3.57 -15.25 0.29
CA PRO A 48 -4.71 -15.07 -0.62
C PRO A 48 -5.52 -13.80 -0.33
N SER A 49 -5.61 -13.41 0.94
CA SER A 49 -6.29 -12.21 1.43
C SER A 49 -5.56 -11.73 2.67
N VAL A 50 -5.12 -10.49 2.68
CA VAL A 50 -4.34 -9.91 3.79
C VAL A 50 -4.76 -8.49 4.08
N ARG A 51 -4.52 -8.06 5.33
CA ARG A 51 -4.72 -6.67 5.69
C ARG A 51 -3.56 -5.82 5.20
N ILE A 52 -3.86 -4.68 4.58
CA ILE A 52 -2.83 -3.76 4.08
C ILE A 52 -2.02 -3.22 5.26
N SER A 53 -2.69 -2.89 6.37
CA SER A 53 -2.03 -2.43 7.59
C SER A 53 -1.08 -3.50 8.17
N ALA A 54 -1.51 -4.77 8.20
CA ALA A 54 -0.69 -5.85 8.72
C ALA A 54 0.56 -6.08 7.88
N LEU A 55 0.45 -6.01 6.55
CA LEU A 55 1.62 -6.07 5.65
C LEU A 55 2.58 -4.91 5.88
N ALA A 56 2.08 -3.70 6.16
CA ALA A 56 2.91 -2.55 6.48
C ALA A 56 3.68 -2.75 7.80
N ASP A 57 3.01 -3.27 8.83
CA ASP A 57 3.62 -3.61 10.11
C ASP A 57 4.70 -4.69 9.94
N GLU A 58 4.40 -5.80 9.27
CA GLU A 58 5.36 -6.88 8.98
C GLU A 58 6.59 -6.38 8.19
N THR A 59 6.37 -5.47 7.23
CA THR A 59 7.45 -4.86 6.45
C THR A 59 8.35 -3.98 7.33
N LEU A 60 7.76 -3.22 8.25
CA LEU A 60 8.50 -2.39 9.19
C LEU A 60 9.33 -3.25 10.15
N GLU A 61 8.72 -4.28 10.74
CA GLU A 61 9.41 -5.24 11.62
C GLU A 61 10.61 -5.89 10.92
N LEU A 62 10.43 -6.31 9.66
CA LEU A 62 11.52 -6.87 8.86
C LEU A 62 12.63 -5.84 8.63
N ALA A 63 12.29 -4.60 8.26
CA ALA A 63 13.26 -3.54 8.03
C ALA A 63 14.05 -3.18 9.29
N GLU A 64 13.41 -3.18 10.46
CA GLU A 64 14.06 -2.95 11.75
C GLU A 64 15.01 -4.09 12.11
N ARG A 65 14.59 -5.35 11.93
CA ARG A 65 15.44 -6.52 12.15
C ARG A 65 16.69 -6.49 11.28
N ILE A 66 16.56 -6.12 10.00
CA ILE A 66 17.69 -6.02 9.08
C ILE A 66 18.67 -4.91 9.50
N LYS A 67 18.17 -3.77 10.02
CA LYS A 67 19.04 -2.67 10.49
C LYS A 67 19.85 -3.03 11.74
N THR A 68 19.43 -4.03 12.51
CA THR A 68 20.11 -4.47 13.73
C THR A 68 21.21 -5.51 13.50
N ILE A 69 21.40 -5.97 12.25
CA ILE A 69 22.47 -6.88 11.81
C ILE A 69 23.61 -6.06 11.22
#